data_AF-A0A565BT77-F1
#
_entry.id   AF-A0A565BT77-F1
#
_cell.length_a   1.000
_cell.length_b   1.000
_cell.length_c   1.000
_cell.angle_alpha   90.00
_cell.angle_beta   90.00
_cell.angle_gamma   90.00
#
_symmetry.space_group_name_H-M   'P 1'
#
loop_
_entity.id
_entity.type
_entity.pdbx_description
1 polymer ?
#
loop_
_entity_poly.entity_id
_entity_poly.type
_entity_poly.pdbx_seq_one_letter_code
_entity_poly.pdbx_strand_id
1 'polypeptide(L)'
;MARVDDAVERILRVKFVAGLFEYPLTDRSLLPTVGCKRKSLVLLNNGNCGRFLPLDCNAERILVVGKHVDDLGYQCGGWTKTMYGQSGRITIGTTLLDAIKAAVGEKTEVIYEIYPSKETLASGKRFSYAIVAVGEAPYADTNKGVTQKS
;
A
#
# COMPACT_ATOMS: atom_id res chain seq x y z
N MET A 1 -43.30 -19.33 -11.18
CA MET A 1 -42.65 -20.04 -10.05
C MET A 1 -41.28 -20.59 -10.45
N ALA A 2 -41.14 -21.24 -11.62
CA ALA A 2 -39.86 -21.80 -12.10
C ALA A 2 -38.60 -20.90 -12.02
N ARG A 3 -38.69 -19.59 -12.27
CA ARG A 3 -37.52 -18.68 -12.14
C ARG A 3 -37.05 -18.48 -10.70
N VAL A 4 -37.99 -18.48 -9.75
CA VAL A 4 -37.68 -18.40 -8.33
C VAL A 4 -37.07 -19.72 -7.87
N ASP A 5 -37.66 -20.85 -8.29
CA ASP A 5 -37.17 -22.18 -7.93
C ASP A 5 -35.73 -22.42 -8.43
N ASP A 6 -35.43 -22.05 -9.69
CA ASP A 6 -34.08 -22.11 -10.26
C ASP A 6 -33.05 -21.24 -9.50
N ALA A 7 -33.45 -20.02 -9.10
CA ALA A 7 -32.59 -19.14 -8.32
C ALA A 7 -32.31 -19.71 -6.92
N VAL A 8 -33.34 -20.24 -6.25
CA VAL A 8 -33.23 -20.88 -4.94
C VAL A 8 -32.37 -22.13 -5.03
N GLU A 9 -32.55 -22.97 -6.06
CA GLU A 9 -31.76 -24.17 -6.27
C GLU A 9 -30.26 -23.85 -6.39
N ARG A 10 -29.88 -22.82 -7.16
CA ARG A 10 -28.48 -22.40 -7.29
C ARG A 10 -27.89 -21.91 -5.96
N ILE A 11 -28.63 -21.12 -5.19
CA ILE A 11 -28.18 -20.62 -3.89
C ILE A 11 -28.01 -21.79 -2.90
N LEU A 12 -28.99 -22.68 -2.81
CA LEU A 12 -28.94 -23.82 -1.90
C LEU A 12 -27.83 -24.79 -2.28
N ARG A 13 -27.65 -25.07 -3.58
CA ARG A 13 -26.55 -25.92 -4.07
C ARG A 13 -25.19 -25.41 -3.62
N VAL A 14 -24.91 -24.10 -3.75
CA VAL A 14 -23.65 -23.51 -3.28
C VAL A 14 -23.50 -23.64 -1.77
N LYS A 15 -24.57 -23.39 -0.99
CA LYS A 15 -24.54 -23.51 0.47
C LYS A 15 -24.26 -24.94 0.95
N PHE A 16 -24.87 -25.95 0.31
CA PHE A 16 -24.63 -27.36 0.63
C PHE A 16 -23.21 -27.80 0.21
N VAL A 17 -22.76 -27.44 -1.00
CA VAL A 17 -21.41 -27.77 -1.46
C VAL A 17 -20.33 -27.12 -0.59
N ALA A 18 -20.57 -25.90 -0.09
CA ALA A 18 -19.68 -25.21 0.84
C ALA A 18 -19.75 -25.71 2.29
N GLY A 19 -20.66 -26.64 2.62
CA GLY A 19 -20.84 -27.17 3.98
C GLY A 19 -21.38 -26.15 4.97
N LEU A 20 -22.08 -25.10 4.50
CA LEU A 20 -22.50 -23.99 5.36
C LEU A 20 -23.61 -24.39 6.34
N PHE A 21 -24.31 -25.50 6.08
CA PHE A 21 -25.31 -26.04 7.00
C PHE A 21 -24.67 -26.82 8.15
N GLU A 22 -23.54 -27.48 7.89
CA GLU A 22 -22.75 -28.22 8.88
C GLU A 22 -21.84 -27.30 9.69
N TYR A 23 -21.24 -26.30 9.05
CA TYR A 23 -20.33 -25.32 9.64
C TYR A 23 -20.81 -23.88 9.41
N PRO A 24 -21.91 -23.45 10.07
CA PRO A 24 -22.49 -22.13 9.84
C PRO A 24 -21.68 -20.99 10.48
N LEU A 25 -20.71 -21.30 11.33
CA LEU A 25 -19.91 -20.33 12.08
C LEU A 25 -18.45 -20.34 11.62
N THR A 26 -17.82 -19.17 11.72
CA THR A 26 -16.41 -19.00 11.37
C THR A 26 -15.49 -19.51 12.47
N ASP A 27 -14.36 -20.09 12.07
CA ASP A 27 -13.26 -20.38 12.98
C ASP A 27 -12.33 -19.17 13.07
N ARG A 28 -12.30 -18.54 14.26
CA ARG A 28 -11.45 -17.38 14.53
C ARG A 28 -9.96 -17.72 14.55
N SER A 29 -9.60 -19.00 14.69
CA SER A 29 -8.20 -19.46 14.67
C SER A 29 -7.53 -19.21 13.31
N LEU A 30 -8.31 -19.10 12.23
CA LEU A 30 -7.82 -18.93 10.87
C LEU A 30 -7.45 -17.48 10.51
N LEU A 31 -7.79 -16.50 11.35
CA LEU A 31 -7.50 -15.08 11.10
C LEU A 31 -6.02 -14.79 10.76
N PRO A 32 -5.01 -15.40 11.43
CA PRO A 32 -3.61 -15.18 11.10
C PRO A 32 -3.18 -15.72 9.73
N THR A 33 -3.96 -16.63 9.15
CA THR A 33 -3.68 -17.25 7.84
C THR A 33 -4.06 -16.31 6.68
N VAL A 34 -4.84 -15.27 6.95
CA VAL A 34 -5.31 -14.31 5.95
C VAL A 34 -4.28 -13.20 5.76
N GLY A 35 -3.53 -13.28 4.66
CA GLY A 35 -2.55 -12.28 4.25
C GLY A 35 -1.55 -12.87 3.26
N CYS A 36 -0.94 -12.05 2.40
CA CYS A 36 0.07 -12.54 1.45
C CYS A 36 1.30 -11.63 1.39
N LYS A 37 2.47 -12.24 1.15
CA LYS A 37 3.69 -11.52 0.76
C LYS A 37 3.54 -11.11 -0.72
N ARG A 38 3.51 -9.81 -1.00
CA ARG A 38 3.27 -9.30 -2.36
C ARG A 38 4.57 -9.20 -3.15
N LYS A 39 4.69 -9.97 -4.25
CA LYS A 39 5.71 -9.80 -5.32
C LYS A 39 5.16 -8.91 -6.46
N SER A 40 4.52 -7.79 -6.11
CA SER A 40 3.80 -6.95 -7.08
C SER A 40 4.62 -5.78 -7.64
N LEU A 41 5.84 -5.55 -7.14
CA LEU A 41 6.68 -4.45 -7.61
C LEU A 41 7.26 -4.77 -8.98
N VAL A 42 7.09 -3.84 -9.94
CA VAL A 42 7.65 -3.91 -11.29
C VAL A 42 8.63 -2.75 -11.44
N LEU A 43 9.89 -3.07 -11.75
CA LEU A 43 10.94 -2.07 -11.95
C LEU A 43 10.90 -1.57 -13.40
N LEU A 44 10.52 -0.31 -13.59
CA LEU A 44 10.42 0.29 -14.93
C LEU A 44 11.74 0.89 -15.43
N ASN A 45 12.54 1.47 -14.52
CA ASN A 45 13.83 2.07 -14.83
C ASN A 45 14.78 1.88 -13.65
N ASN A 46 16.06 1.60 -13.91
CA ASN A 46 17.10 1.39 -12.90
C ASN A 46 18.37 2.22 -13.13
N GLY A 47 18.25 3.38 -13.79
CA GLY A 47 19.35 4.30 -14.07
C GLY A 47 19.93 4.12 -15.48
N ASN A 48 20.37 5.23 -16.07
CA ASN A 48 20.87 5.24 -17.45
C ASN A 48 22.35 4.84 -17.58
N CYS A 49 23.14 4.98 -16.50
CA CYS A 49 24.60 4.79 -16.52
C CYS A 49 25.09 3.82 -15.42
N GLY A 50 24.28 2.83 -15.06
CA GLY A 50 24.63 1.84 -14.03
C GLY A 50 23.41 1.37 -13.25
N ARG A 51 23.61 0.36 -12.39
CA ARG A 51 22.57 -0.20 -11.54
C ARG A 51 22.38 0.67 -10.30
N PHE A 52 21.24 1.36 -10.20
CA PHE A 52 20.91 2.20 -9.03
C PHE A 52 20.33 1.40 -7.84
N LEU A 53 19.46 0.42 -8.12
CA LEU A 53 18.91 -0.52 -7.14
C LEU A 53 19.66 -1.86 -7.19
N PRO A 54 19.94 -2.50 -6.04
CA PRO A 54 19.47 -2.17 -4.68
C PRO A 54 20.19 -0.98 -4.05
N LEU A 55 19.50 -0.25 -3.17
CA LEU A 55 20.06 0.87 -2.42
C LEU A 55 20.98 0.37 -1.30
N ASP A 56 21.97 1.17 -0.95
CA ASP A 56 22.84 0.89 0.20
C ASP A 56 22.13 1.23 1.52
N CYS A 57 21.82 0.21 2.31
CA CYS A 57 21.17 0.39 3.62
C CYS A 57 22.07 1.06 4.67
N ASN A 58 23.38 1.22 4.44
CA ASN A 58 24.32 1.81 5.40
C ASN A 58 24.64 3.29 5.11
N ALA A 59 23.87 3.93 4.24
CA ALA A 59 24.06 5.34 3.92
C ALA A 59 23.98 6.21 5.18
N GLU A 60 24.85 7.21 5.30
CA GLU A 60 24.90 8.08 6.47
C GLU A 60 23.62 8.93 6.61
N ARG A 61 23.12 9.44 5.49
CA ARG A 61 21.97 10.35 5.46
C ARG A 61 21.15 10.16 4.18
N ILE A 62 19.84 9.96 4.35
CA ILE A 62 18.89 9.77 3.24
C ILE A 62 17.71 10.72 3.36
N LEU A 63 17.12 11.07 2.21
CA LEU A 63 15.93 11.90 2.14
C LEU A 63 14.74 11.06 1.67
N VAL A 64 13.63 11.07 2.40
CA VAL A 64 12.40 10.38 2.03
C VAL A 64 11.29 11.42 1.85
N VAL A 65 10.64 11.43 0.69
CA VAL A 65 9.74 12.51 0.29
C VAL A 65 8.46 12.00 -0.32
N GLY A 66 7.39 12.76 -0.08
CA GLY A 66 6.14 12.60 -0.81
C GLY A 66 4.98 12.14 0.06
N LYS A 67 3.78 12.40 -0.46
CA LYS A 67 2.52 12.24 0.27
C LYS A 67 2.20 10.78 0.60
N HIS A 68 2.74 9.82 -0.16
CA HIS A 68 2.45 8.39 0.01
C HIS A 68 3.41 7.66 0.96
N VAL A 69 4.48 8.34 1.38
CA VAL A 69 5.56 7.76 2.19
C VAL A 69 5.07 7.28 3.56
N ASP A 70 4.31 8.12 4.27
CA ASP A 70 3.80 7.81 5.62
C ASP A 70 2.27 7.84 5.67
N ASP A 71 1.63 7.36 4.61
CA ASP A 71 0.18 7.24 4.53
C ASP A 71 -0.23 5.81 4.15
N LEU A 72 -0.66 5.05 5.15
CA LEU A 72 -1.06 3.65 4.96
C LEU A 72 -2.32 3.53 4.10
N GLY A 73 -3.27 4.45 4.26
CA GLY A 73 -4.48 4.48 3.47
C GLY A 73 -4.22 4.72 1.98
N TYR A 74 -3.24 5.57 1.66
CA TYR A 74 -2.80 5.80 0.29
C TYR A 74 -2.07 4.59 -0.31
N GLN A 75 -1.34 3.83 0.51
CA GLN A 75 -0.71 2.57 0.08
C GLN A 75 -1.74 1.45 -0.14
N CYS A 76 -2.86 1.48 0.59
CA CYS A 76 -3.93 0.50 0.47
C CYS A 76 -4.91 0.81 -0.69
N GLY A 77 -5.26 2.09 -0.89
CA GLY A 77 -6.23 2.51 -1.90
C GLY A 77 -7.69 2.30 -1.48
N GLY A 78 -8.60 2.27 -2.46
CA GLY A 78 -10.02 1.97 -2.23
C GLY A 78 -10.26 0.55 -1.73
N TRP A 79 -11.50 0.25 -1.34
CA TRP A 79 -11.92 -1.03 -0.77
C TRP A 79 -11.16 -1.46 0.50
N THR A 80 -10.42 -0.54 1.13
CA THR A 80 -9.71 -0.80 2.39
C THR A 80 -10.34 0.01 3.50
N LYS A 81 -10.92 -0.68 4.49
CA LYS A 81 -11.72 -0.14 5.61
C LYS A 81 -13.01 0.57 5.19
N THR A 82 -12.94 1.46 4.20
CA THR A 82 -14.10 2.10 3.56
C THR A 82 -14.10 1.79 2.07
N MET A 83 -15.27 1.92 1.43
CA MET A 83 -15.42 1.70 -0.01
C MET A 83 -14.42 2.54 -0.83
N TYR A 84 -14.34 3.84 -0.56
CA TYR A 84 -13.46 4.74 -1.31
C TYR A 84 -12.02 4.82 -0.77
N GLY A 85 -11.73 4.17 0.36
CA GLY A 85 -10.50 4.36 1.12
C GLY A 85 -10.44 5.73 1.81
N GLN A 86 -9.37 5.95 2.57
CA GLN A 86 -9.13 7.18 3.34
C GLN A 86 -7.62 7.44 3.44
N SER A 87 -7.24 8.68 3.80
CA SER A 87 -5.86 9.06 4.13
C SER A 87 -5.52 8.65 5.57
N GLY A 88 -4.24 8.44 5.84
CA GLY A 88 -3.68 8.23 7.18
C GLY A 88 -3.55 6.77 7.58
N ARG A 89 -3.32 6.53 8.88
CA ARG A 89 -3.13 5.19 9.45
C ARG A 89 -4.47 4.52 9.74
N ILE A 90 -5.12 4.03 8.67
CA ILE A 90 -6.50 3.52 8.74
C ILE A 90 -6.61 2.10 9.35
N THR A 91 -5.55 1.31 9.28
CA THR A 91 -5.50 -0.09 9.76
C THR A 91 -4.12 -0.41 10.35
N ILE A 92 -3.92 -1.64 10.82
CA ILE A 92 -2.62 -2.16 11.23
C ILE A 92 -1.81 -2.48 9.98
N GLY A 93 -0.60 -1.92 9.89
CA GLY A 93 0.33 -2.13 8.79
C GLY A 93 1.60 -1.33 8.98
N THR A 94 2.49 -1.45 8.00
CA THR A 94 3.79 -0.77 7.98
C THR A 94 3.79 0.20 6.80
N THR A 95 4.00 1.49 7.05
CA THR A 95 4.16 2.46 5.96
C THR A 95 5.51 2.29 5.26
N LEU A 96 5.70 2.87 4.08
CA LEU A 96 7.00 2.91 3.43
C LEU A 96 8.05 3.59 4.33
N LEU A 97 7.69 4.64 5.08
CA LEU A 97 8.59 5.27 6.05
C LEU A 97 9.01 4.30 7.16
N ASP A 98 8.04 3.59 7.76
CA ASP A 98 8.31 2.60 8.80
C ASP A 98 9.23 1.49 8.26
N ALA A 99 8.97 1.02 7.04
CA ALA A 99 9.78 -0.02 6.39
C ALA A 99 11.21 0.45 6.07
N ILE A 100 11.37 1.69 5.60
CA ILE A 100 12.70 2.27 5.34
C ILE A 100 13.49 2.38 6.64
N LYS A 101 12.90 2.95 7.70
CA LYS A 101 13.56 3.08 9.02
C LYS A 101 13.98 1.72 9.58
N ALA A 102 13.13 0.70 9.44
CA ALA A 102 13.46 -0.66 9.85
C ALA A 102 14.59 -1.29 9.02
N ALA A 103 14.72 -0.92 7.74
CA ALA A 103 15.71 -1.51 6.82
C ALA A 103 17.11 -0.88 6.92
N VAL A 104 17.22 0.44 7.13
CA VAL A 104 18.50 1.15 7.20
C VAL A 104 19.15 1.12 8.59
N GLY A 105 18.36 0.84 9.62
CA GLY A 105 18.85 0.77 11.01
C GLY A 105 19.14 2.15 11.63
N GLU A 106 19.66 2.14 12.86
CA GLU A 106 19.76 3.35 13.70
C GLU A 106 20.89 4.33 13.31
N LYS A 107 21.86 3.88 12.51
CA LYS A 107 23.02 4.70 12.13
C LYS A 107 22.75 5.65 10.97
N THR A 108 21.70 5.38 10.19
CA THR A 108 21.32 6.19 9.04
C THR A 108 20.36 7.29 9.49
N GLU A 109 20.71 8.54 9.20
CA GLU A 109 19.82 9.66 9.42
C GLU A 109 18.75 9.71 8.32
N VAL A 110 17.50 9.44 8.70
CA VAL A 110 16.34 9.47 7.79
C VAL A 110 15.62 10.80 7.94
N ILE A 111 15.78 11.69 6.96
CA ILE A 111 15.02 12.94 6.88
C ILE A 111 13.74 12.68 6.10
N TYR A 112 12.58 12.95 6.71
CA TYR A 112 11.27 12.83 6.08
C TYR A 112 10.59 14.19 5.96
N GLU A 113 10.27 14.57 4.72
CA GLU A 113 9.50 15.78 4.42
C GLU A 113 8.49 15.47 3.32
N ILE A 114 7.20 15.81 3.51
CA ILE A 114 6.19 15.61 2.45
C ILE A 114 6.56 16.46 1.22
N TYR A 115 6.91 17.72 1.47
CA TYR A 115 7.37 18.68 0.48
C TYR A 115 8.70 19.26 0.98
N PRO A 116 9.82 18.98 0.31
CA PRO A 116 11.12 19.34 0.83
C PRO A 116 11.35 20.84 0.73
N SER A 117 11.81 21.45 1.83
CA SER A 117 12.09 22.89 1.87
C SER A 117 13.35 23.25 1.05
N LYS A 118 13.47 24.51 0.63
CA LYS A 118 14.69 24.96 -0.07
C LYS A 118 15.90 24.88 0.86
N GLU A 119 15.70 25.12 2.15
CA GLU A 119 16.69 25.04 3.21
C GLU A 119 17.21 23.61 3.35
N THR A 120 16.33 22.61 3.39
CA THR A 120 16.70 21.19 3.47
C THR A 120 17.59 20.79 2.28
N LEU A 121 17.20 21.22 1.07
CA LEU A 121 17.96 20.93 -0.15
C LEU A 121 19.27 21.73 -0.26
N ALA A 122 19.32 22.94 0.30
CA ALA A 122 20.48 23.84 0.23
C ALA A 122 21.41 23.76 1.46
N SER A 123 21.09 22.92 2.46
CA SER A 123 21.76 22.85 3.76
C SER A 123 23.26 22.50 3.73
N GLY A 124 23.85 22.26 2.56
CA GLY A 124 25.24 21.83 2.37
C GLY A 124 25.53 20.40 2.84
N LYS A 125 24.62 19.78 3.60
CA LYS A 125 24.67 18.37 4.01
C LYS A 125 24.13 17.51 2.87
N ARG A 126 25.01 16.73 2.26
CA ARG A 126 24.68 15.92 1.09
C ARG A 126 23.90 14.67 1.49
N PHE A 127 22.77 14.43 0.83
CA PHE A 127 22.06 13.16 0.91
C PHE A 127 22.74 12.11 0.01
N SER A 128 22.86 10.87 0.48
CA SER A 128 23.39 9.77 -0.33
C SER A 128 22.44 9.42 -1.47
N TYR A 129 21.15 9.36 -1.18
CA TYR A 129 20.07 9.18 -2.15
C TYR A 129 18.75 9.70 -1.58
N ALA A 130 17.74 9.82 -2.46
CA ALA A 130 16.38 10.15 -2.08
C ALA A 130 15.40 9.06 -2.53
N ILE A 131 14.40 8.79 -1.69
CA ILE A 131 13.25 7.93 -2.01
C ILE A 131 12.01 8.81 -2.07
N VAL A 132 11.37 8.87 -3.24
CA VAL A 132 10.16 9.67 -3.45
C VAL A 132 8.98 8.76 -3.70
N ALA A 133 7.92 8.86 -2.90
CA ALA A 133 6.69 8.11 -3.09
C ALA A 133 5.50 9.04 -3.34
N VAL A 134 4.96 8.93 -4.56
CA VAL A 134 3.79 9.67 -5.04
C VAL A 134 2.90 8.72 -5.82
N GLY A 135 1.64 9.10 -5.99
CA GLY A 135 0.67 8.32 -6.71
C GLY A 135 -0.73 8.90 -6.60
N GLU A 136 -1.71 8.09 -6.93
CA GLU A 136 -3.12 8.47 -6.85
C GLU A 136 -3.61 8.46 -5.40
N ALA A 137 -4.60 9.31 -5.08
CA ALA A 137 -5.33 9.18 -3.83
C ALA A 137 -6.26 7.94 -3.89
N PRO A 138 -6.72 7.39 -2.75
CA PRO A 138 -7.68 6.29 -2.73
C PRO A 138 -8.98 6.63 -3.49
N TYR A 139 -9.45 5.70 -4.30
CA TYR A 139 -10.75 5.77 -4.97
C TYR A 139 -11.31 4.35 -5.17
N ALA A 140 -12.62 4.28 -5.37
CA ALA A 140 -13.31 3.10 -5.86
C ALA A 140 -14.49 3.54 -6.72
N ASP A 141 -14.84 2.69 -7.69
CA ASP A 141 -15.96 2.86 -8.60
C ASP A 141 -16.02 4.26 -9.22
N THR A 142 -17.13 4.98 -9.05
CA THR A 142 -17.44 6.23 -9.75
C THR A 142 -16.79 7.47 -9.14
N ASN A 143 -16.16 7.37 -7.96
CA ASN A 143 -15.59 8.54 -7.29
C ASN A 143 -14.24 8.98 -7.89
N LYS A 144 -13.70 8.23 -8.87
CA LYS A 144 -12.55 8.67 -9.64
C LYS A 144 -13.00 9.47 -10.86
N GLY A 145 -13.51 10.68 -10.63
CA GLY A 145 -13.75 11.65 -11.70
C GLY A 145 -12.42 12.16 -12.28
N VAL A 146 -11.79 11.40 -13.17
CA VAL A 146 -10.59 11.86 -13.90
C VAL A 146 -11.02 12.66 -15.11
N THR A 147 -11.32 13.93 -14.92
CA THR A 147 -11.29 14.89 -16.03
C THR A 147 -9.85 15.38 -16.17
N GLN A 148 -9.12 14.85 -17.15
CA GLN A 148 -7.90 15.49 -17.64
C GLN A 148 -8.31 16.88 -18.12
N LYS A 149 -7.96 17.94 -17.38
CA LYS A 149 -7.92 19.28 -17.95
C LYS A 149 -6.74 19.30 -18.90
N SER A 150 -7.05 19.20 -20.20
CA SER A 150 -6.17 19.56 -21.32
C SER A 150 -5.78 21.03 -21.25
#